data_AF-A0A4U5N661-F1
#
_entry.id   AF-A0A4U5N661-F1
#
_cell.length_a   1.000
_cell.length_b   1.000
_cell.length_c   1.000
_cell.angle_alpha   90.00
_cell.angle_beta   90.00
_cell.angle_gamma   90.00
#
_symmetry.space_group_name_H-M   'P 1'
#
loop_
_entity.id
_entity.type
_entity.pdbx_description
1 polymer ?
#
loop_
_entity_poly.entity_id
_entity_poly.type
_entity_poly.pdbx_seq_one_letter_code
_entity_poly.pdbx_strand_id
1 'polypeptide(L)'
;MVEVGSNEDDLEENYMEFMSTKDNLRRAGHAKHIKNSDADQYLPKMYKFQKCKISSSVFKLVNHIYETLVAAGEAFNPEVPDGGMQSATIFETARNIVTMFVKIAPIHHKTAISTVPQIAAVFYNNCYYICHRLMTAGFDAELLMTKNQGKIPRSRLNFVEFFGPLRKLAAGVLEQHLANCRRQISTILSDGDMFVGLREEARHKKTAKTLLSVKMQLEQIATVWREVLTDSVYADSMGNIISHVLVTLASIVVSKEDITSHDAELTATLLQQFLTDMESLMKIQGYTLIHRVCEKSYYKMKEIIFCVNGSIQSISDRWCEGKGPLAQWVSADHVRRLIRALFQNTDRRAAVLSLIH
;
A
#
# COMPACT_ATOMS: atom_id res chain seq x y z
N MET A 1 -2.48 3.57 20.72
CA MET A 1 -1.74 2.78 19.69
C MET A 1 -0.35 2.50 20.24
N VAL A 2 0.32 1.46 19.74
CA VAL A 2 1.70 1.10 20.10
C VAL A 2 2.51 1.09 18.82
N GLU A 3 3.65 1.78 18.82
CA GLU A 3 4.62 1.71 17.72
C GLU A 3 5.44 0.42 17.86
N VAL A 4 5.60 -0.33 16.78
CA VAL A 4 6.33 -1.60 16.73
C VAL A 4 7.16 -1.69 15.46
N GLY A 5 8.17 -2.56 15.48
CA GLY A 5 9.07 -2.74 14.35
C GLY A 5 10.26 -1.77 14.41
N SER A 6 11.34 -2.13 13.70
CA SER A 6 12.61 -1.41 13.77
C SER A 6 13.37 -1.34 12.45
N ASN A 7 12.76 -1.80 11.35
CA ASN A 7 13.42 -1.74 10.04
C ASN A 7 13.17 -0.37 9.40
N GLU A 8 14.23 0.43 9.34
CA GLU A 8 14.36 1.56 8.41
C GLU A 8 15.05 1.00 7.15
N ASP A 9 14.46 1.20 5.97
CA ASP A 9 14.81 0.51 4.72
C ASP A 9 16.24 0.85 4.17
N ASP A 10 17.07 1.62 4.90
CA ASP A 10 18.23 2.35 4.36
C ASP A 10 19.63 1.77 4.66
N LEU A 11 19.77 0.68 5.43
CA LEU A 11 21.08 0.13 5.78
C LEU A 11 21.25 -1.33 5.34
N GLU A 12 22.23 -1.63 4.48
CA GLU A 12 22.63 -3.01 4.13
C GLU A 12 23.13 -3.77 5.36
N GLU A 13 22.75 -5.04 5.53
CA GLU A 13 23.28 -5.94 6.57
C GLU A 13 24.46 -6.72 6.00
N ASN A 14 25.60 -6.74 6.70
CA ASN A 14 26.73 -7.55 6.28
C ASN A 14 26.44 -9.04 6.53
N TYR A 15 26.84 -9.92 5.61
CA TYR A 15 26.66 -11.38 5.73
C TYR A 15 27.13 -11.98 7.06
N MET A 16 28.26 -11.49 7.59
CA MET A 16 28.78 -11.98 8.88
C MET A 16 27.91 -11.58 10.06
N GLU A 17 27.32 -10.38 10.01
CA GLU A 17 26.38 -9.90 11.02
C GLU A 17 25.08 -10.72 10.99
N PHE A 18 24.55 -10.97 9.79
CA PHE A 18 23.39 -11.84 9.57
C PHE A 18 23.60 -13.26 10.11
N MET A 19 24.76 -13.87 9.83
CA MET A 19 25.05 -15.23 10.30
C MET A 19 25.14 -15.30 11.83
N SER A 20 25.75 -14.29 12.46
CA SER A 20 25.85 -14.19 13.93
C SER A 20 24.47 -14.05 14.59
N THR A 21 23.63 -13.13 14.11
CA THR A 21 22.27 -12.90 14.65
C THR A 21 21.37 -14.12 14.45
N LYS A 22 21.45 -14.78 13.28
CA LYS A 22 20.74 -16.02 12.98
C LYS A 22 21.13 -17.17 13.93
N ASP A 23 22.41 -17.34 14.20
CA ASP A 23 22.88 -18.40 15.09
C ASP A 23 22.46 -18.16 16.54
N ASN A 24 22.44 -16.90 16.98
CA ASN A 24 21.91 -16.54 18.29
C ASN A 24 20.40 -16.82 18.40
N LEU A 25 19.62 -16.45 17.38
CA LEU A 25 18.19 -16.75 17.32
C LEU A 25 17.90 -18.26 17.41
N ARG A 26 18.71 -19.08 16.73
CA ARG A 26 18.60 -20.55 16.78
C ARG A 26 18.86 -21.14 18.16
N ARG A 27 19.73 -20.52 18.97
CA ARG A 27 20.10 -21.02 20.30
C ARG A 27 19.17 -20.53 21.40
N ALA A 28 18.74 -19.28 21.32
CA ALA A 28 18.02 -18.60 22.41
C ALA A 28 16.52 -18.42 22.16
N GLY A 29 16.06 -18.58 20.92
CA GLY A 29 14.70 -18.26 20.51
C GLY A 29 14.40 -16.75 20.56
N HIS A 30 13.17 -16.38 20.21
CA HIS A 30 12.71 -14.99 20.22
C HIS A 30 11.81 -14.65 21.42
N ALA A 31 11.24 -15.66 22.09
CA ALA A 31 10.20 -15.49 23.12
C ALA A 31 10.52 -14.47 24.22
N LYS A 32 11.80 -14.35 24.63
CA LYS A 32 12.22 -13.43 25.70
C LYS A 32 12.11 -11.95 25.35
N HIS A 33 12.13 -11.61 24.06
CA HIS A 33 12.17 -10.23 23.60
C HIS A 33 10.77 -9.65 23.31
N ILE A 34 9.75 -10.50 23.19
CA ILE A 34 8.44 -10.16 22.62
C ILE A 34 7.60 -9.24 23.49
N LYS A 35 7.89 -9.19 24.80
CA LYS A 35 7.23 -8.26 25.73
C LYS A 35 7.54 -6.79 25.44
N ASN A 36 8.56 -6.51 24.63
CA ASN A 36 8.98 -5.15 24.28
C ASN A 36 8.50 -4.75 22.89
N SER A 37 8.19 -3.47 22.67
CA SER A 37 7.88 -2.91 21.34
C SER A 37 9.01 -3.13 20.33
N ASP A 38 10.24 -3.10 20.85
CA ASP A 38 11.48 -3.12 20.09
C ASP A 38 12.08 -4.54 20.01
N ALA A 39 11.24 -5.56 20.20
CA ALA A 39 11.65 -6.97 20.24
C ALA A 39 12.54 -7.36 19.06
N ASP A 40 12.32 -6.76 17.89
CA ASP A 40 12.94 -7.18 16.63
C ASP A 40 14.31 -6.56 16.37
N GLN A 41 14.82 -5.68 17.23
CA GLN A 41 16.13 -5.04 17.03
C GLN A 41 17.27 -6.06 16.88
N TYR A 42 17.16 -7.20 17.56
CA TYR A 42 18.14 -8.29 17.57
C TYR A 42 17.96 -9.31 16.44
N LEU A 43 16.85 -9.25 15.70
CA LEU A 43 16.63 -10.12 14.54
C LEU A 43 17.50 -9.64 13.37
N PRO A 44 17.93 -10.56 12.48
CA PRO A 44 18.51 -10.15 11.21
C PRO A 44 17.56 -9.23 10.45
N LYS A 45 18.06 -8.26 9.68
CA LYS A 45 17.25 -7.17 9.08
C LYS A 45 16.09 -7.71 8.24
N MET A 46 16.34 -8.78 7.47
CA MET A 46 15.33 -9.45 6.65
C MET A 46 14.16 -10.06 7.44
N TYR A 47 14.35 -10.33 8.73
CA TYR A 47 13.32 -10.82 9.62
C TYR A 47 12.72 -9.74 10.51
N LYS A 48 13.20 -8.49 10.46
CA LYS A 48 12.63 -7.40 11.26
C LYS A 48 11.26 -7.02 10.74
N PHE A 49 10.34 -6.77 11.66
CA PHE A 49 9.07 -6.16 11.30
C PHE A 49 9.29 -4.69 10.94
N GLN A 50 8.67 -4.26 9.83
CA GLN A 50 8.72 -2.86 9.41
C GLN A 50 7.99 -1.97 10.44
N LYS A 51 8.51 -0.76 10.60
CA LYS A 51 8.00 0.19 11.58
C LYS A 51 6.56 0.59 11.26
N CYS A 52 5.63 0.40 12.20
CA CYS A 52 4.23 0.77 12.05
C CYS A 52 3.52 0.91 13.40
N LYS A 53 2.25 1.38 13.39
CA LYS A 53 1.41 1.45 14.60
C LYS A 53 0.35 0.35 14.63
N ILE A 54 0.24 -0.31 15.78
CA ILE A 54 -0.76 -1.35 16.07
C ILE A 54 -1.67 -0.95 17.25
N SER A 55 -2.73 -1.70 17.48
CA SER A 55 -3.59 -1.49 18.64
C SER A 55 -2.93 -2.04 19.92
N SER A 56 -3.12 -1.33 21.03
CA SER A 56 -2.63 -1.77 22.34
C SER A 56 -3.28 -3.10 22.77
N SER A 57 -4.49 -3.39 22.30
CA SER A 57 -5.17 -4.68 22.52
C SER A 57 -4.47 -5.84 21.83
N VAL A 58 -4.01 -5.66 20.58
CA VAL A 58 -3.30 -6.71 19.84
C VAL A 58 -1.89 -6.92 20.37
N PHE A 59 -1.22 -5.86 20.80
CA PHE A 59 0.06 -6.00 21.51
C PHE A 59 -0.08 -6.88 22.75
N LYS A 60 -1.09 -6.63 23.59
CA LYS A 60 -1.40 -7.46 24.77
C LYS A 60 -1.81 -8.89 24.40
N LEU A 61 -2.61 -9.06 23.34
CA LEU A 61 -3.04 -10.37 22.84
C LEU A 61 -1.83 -11.24 22.45
N VAL A 62 -0.89 -10.68 21.70
CA VAL A 62 0.34 -11.38 21.30
C VAL A 62 1.16 -11.76 22.54
N ASN A 63 1.33 -10.85 23.50
CA ASN A 63 2.03 -11.18 24.75
C ASN A 63 1.36 -12.35 25.49
N HIS A 64 0.03 -12.38 25.52
CA HIS A 64 -0.72 -13.46 26.16
C HIS A 64 -0.58 -14.80 25.42
N ILE A 65 -0.56 -14.78 24.08
CA ILE A 65 -0.24 -15.98 23.28
C ILE A 65 1.13 -16.52 23.68
N TYR A 66 2.13 -15.66 23.79
CA TYR A 66 3.48 -16.07 24.16
C TYR A 66 3.60 -16.57 25.60
N GLU A 67 2.91 -15.94 26.55
CA GLU A 67 2.83 -16.44 27.93
C GLU A 67 2.20 -17.84 27.98
N THR A 68 1.15 -18.06 27.17
CA THR A 68 0.51 -19.37 27.03
C THR A 68 1.49 -20.40 26.43
N LEU A 69 2.30 -20.01 25.45
CA LEU A 69 3.31 -20.88 24.85
C LEU A 69 4.46 -21.20 25.82
N VAL A 70 4.87 -20.24 26.65
CA VAL A 70 5.85 -20.48 27.72
C VAL A 70 5.31 -21.50 28.71
N ALA A 71 4.07 -21.34 29.17
CA ALA A 71 3.42 -22.30 30.06
C ALA A 71 3.29 -23.69 29.41
N ALA A 72 3.03 -23.77 28.09
CA ALA A 72 3.04 -25.03 27.36
C ALA A 72 4.42 -25.70 27.36
N GLY A 73 5.48 -24.91 27.18
CA GLY A 73 6.87 -25.38 27.24
C GLY A 73 7.26 -25.91 28.62
N GLU A 74 6.87 -25.20 29.69
CA GLU A 74 7.14 -25.58 31.08
C GLU A 74 6.34 -26.81 31.54
N ALA A 75 5.12 -26.98 31.03
CA ALA A 75 4.27 -28.13 31.35
C ALA A 75 4.75 -29.43 30.69
N PHE A 76 5.71 -29.37 29.75
CA PHE A 76 6.24 -30.56 29.10
C PHE A 76 7.20 -31.31 30.02
N ASN A 77 6.83 -32.52 30.43
CA ASN A 77 7.70 -33.39 31.21
C ASN A 77 7.99 -34.71 30.46
N PRO A 78 9.21 -34.90 29.92
CA PRO A 78 9.56 -36.13 29.19
C PRO A 78 9.75 -37.35 30.10
N GLU A 79 9.85 -37.19 31.42
CA GLU A 79 10.09 -38.28 32.38
C GLU A 79 8.80 -38.99 32.80
N VAL A 80 7.63 -38.40 32.52
CA VAL A 80 6.32 -38.91 32.93
C VAL A 80 5.56 -39.47 31.72
N PRO A 81 5.01 -40.69 31.78
CA PRO A 81 4.05 -41.18 30.78
C PRO A 81 2.88 -40.18 30.67
N ASP A 82 2.55 -39.74 29.45
CA ASP A 82 1.56 -38.67 29.17
C ASP A 82 1.95 -37.24 29.58
N GLY A 83 3.19 -37.00 30.02
CA GLY A 83 3.70 -35.66 30.38
C GLY A 83 3.73 -34.63 29.25
N GLY A 84 3.38 -35.02 28.02
CA GLY A 84 3.17 -34.12 26.88
C GLY A 84 1.71 -33.70 26.66
N MET A 85 0.73 -34.37 27.28
CA MET A 85 -0.70 -34.11 27.02
C MET A 85 -1.15 -32.74 27.51
N GLN A 86 -0.67 -32.33 28.69
CA GLN A 86 -0.94 -30.99 29.24
C GLN A 86 -0.30 -29.90 28.38
N SER A 87 0.97 -30.08 27.99
CA SER A 87 1.68 -29.16 27.08
C SER A 87 0.94 -28.98 25.76
N ALA A 88 0.50 -30.08 25.14
CA ALA A 88 -0.28 -30.05 23.90
C ALA A 88 -1.61 -29.29 24.05
N THR A 89 -2.31 -29.48 25.18
CA THR A 89 -3.58 -28.79 25.46
C THR A 89 -3.39 -27.28 25.61
N ILE A 90 -2.33 -26.85 26.31
CA ILE A 90 -2.00 -25.42 26.47
C ILE A 90 -1.56 -24.83 25.13
N PHE A 91 -0.79 -25.55 24.33
CA PHE A 91 -0.43 -25.12 22.98
C PHE A 91 -1.67 -24.92 22.10
N GLU A 92 -2.63 -25.85 22.14
CA GLU A 92 -3.89 -25.72 21.42
C GLU A 92 -4.70 -24.52 21.92
N THR A 93 -4.61 -24.19 23.21
CA THR A 93 -5.22 -22.97 23.76
C THR A 93 -4.63 -21.72 23.12
N ALA A 94 -3.31 -21.65 22.91
CA ALA A 94 -2.67 -20.55 22.19
C ALA A 94 -3.18 -20.43 20.73
N ARG A 95 -3.37 -21.56 20.03
CA ARG A 95 -3.98 -21.59 18.69
C ARG A 95 -5.45 -21.14 18.70
N ASN A 96 -6.20 -21.50 19.73
CA ASN A 96 -7.59 -21.07 19.91
C ASN A 96 -7.70 -19.55 20.11
N ILE A 97 -6.75 -18.92 20.81
CA ILE A 97 -6.70 -17.45 20.95
C ILE A 97 -6.59 -16.78 19.57
N VAL A 98 -5.69 -17.26 18.71
CA VAL A 98 -5.53 -16.74 17.34
C VAL A 98 -6.79 -16.99 16.50
N THR A 99 -7.37 -18.18 16.63
CA THR A 99 -8.64 -18.54 15.95
C THR A 99 -9.78 -17.60 16.34
N MET A 100 -9.90 -17.28 17.63
CA MET A 100 -10.90 -16.33 18.12
C MET A 100 -10.66 -14.93 17.55
N PHE A 101 -9.42 -14.45 17.49
CA PHE A 101 -9.13 -13.17 16.85
C PHE A 101 -9.59 -13.14 15.39
N VAL A 102 -9.21 -14.14 14.59
CA VAL A 102 -9.56 -14.25 13.17
C VAL A 102 -11.07 -14.27 12.95
N LYS A 103 -11.83 -14.95 13.81
CA LYS A 103 -13.29 -15.10 13.66
C LYS A 103 -14.08 -13.94 14.24
N ILE A 104 -13.68 -13.40 15.39
CA ILE A 104 -14.49 -12.48 16.19
C ILE A 104 -14.14 -11.02 15.89
N ALA A 105 -12.85 -10.68 15.80
CA ALA A 105 -12.41 -9.29 15.63
C ALA A 105 -13.03 -8.58 14.41
N PRO A 106 -13.07 -9.17 13.19
CA PRO A 106 -13.64 -8.50 12.02
C PRO A 106 -15.16 -8.33 12.12
N ILE A 107 -15.86 -9.20 12.87
CA ILE A 107 -17.31 -9.12 13.07
C ILE A 107 -17.62 -8.04 14.12
N HIS A 108 -16.97 -8.13 15.28
CA HIS A 108 -17.21 -7.24 16.40
C HIS A 108 -16.87 -5.78 16.06
N HIS A 109 -15.78 -5.56 15.34
CA HIS A 109 -15.33 -4.22 14.95
C HIS A 109 -15.77 -3.81 13.54
N LYS A 110 -16.67 -4.56 12.89
CA LYS A 110 -17.05 -4.37 11.47
C LYS A 110 -17.36 -2.91 11.12
N THR A 111 -18.22 -2.27 11.92
CA THR A 111 -18.63 -0.88 11.67
C THR A 111 -17.43 0.06 11.70
N ALA A 112 -16.67 0.05 12.79
CA ALA A 112 -15.49 0.90 12.97
C ALA A 112 -14.41 0.65 11.91
N ILE A 113 -14.14 -0.63 11.59
CA ILE A 113 -13.21 -1.02 10.54
C ILE A 113 -13.67 -0.49 9.18
N SER A 114 -14.96 -0.53 8.87
CA SER A 114 -15.48 -0.09 7.57
C SER A 114 -15.58 1.43 7.40
N THR A 115 -15.71 2.19 8.49
CA THR A 115 -16.00 3.63 8.42
C THR A 115 -14.82 4.52 8.78
N VAL A 116 -13.88 4.05 9.61
CA VAL A 116 -12.78 4.88 10.11
C VAL A 116 -11.45 4.45 9.48
N PRO A 117 -10.84 5.27 8.59
CA PRO A 117 -9.60 4.90 7.89
C PRO A 117 -8.42 4.56 8.81
N GLN A 118 -8.31 5.26 9.95
CA GLN A 118 -7.26 4.99 10.94
C GLN A 118 -7.41 3.59 11.56
N ILE A 119 -8.64 3.21 11.92
CA ILE A 119 -8.92 1.90 12.52
C ILE A 119 -8.68 0.78 11.50
N ALA A 120 -9.02 1.00 10.24
CA ALA A 120 -8.74 0.06 9.16
C ALA A 120 -7.24 -0.17 8.94
N ALA A 121 -6.45 0.91 8.91
CA ALA A 121 -4.99 0.85 8.79
C ALA A 121 -4.35 0.13 10.00
N VAL A 122 -4.82 0.44 11.22
CA VAL A 122 -4.37 -0.26 12.44
C VAL A 122 -4.75 -1.74 12.38
N PHE A 123 -5.95 -2.09 11.92
CA PHE A 123 -6.39 -3.48 11.81
C PHE A 123 -5.57 -4.26 10.76
N TYR A 124 -5.22 -3.62 9.64
CA TYR A 124 -4.28 -4.16 8.66
C TYR A 124 -2.93 -4.50 9.32
N ASN A 125 -2.33 -3.53 10.02
CA ASN A 125 -1.05 -3.73 10.72
C ASN A 125 -1.15 -4.81 11.80
N ASN A 126 -2.25 -4.83 12.57
CA ASN A 126 -2.50 -5.83 13.60
C ASN A 126 -2.41 -7.26 13.03
N CYS A 127 -3.04 -7.52 11.89
CA CYS A 127 -3.02 -8.83 11.26
C CYS A 127 -1.61 -9.25 10.82
N TYR A 128 -0.85 -8.32 10.22
CA TYR A 128 0.54 -8.57 9.82
C TYR A 128 1.49 -8.71 11.02
N TYR A 129 1.26 -7.96 12.09
CA TYR A 129 2.02 -8.07 13.34
C TYR A 129 1.80 -9.43 13.98
N ILE A 130 0.55 -9.91 14.06
CA ILE A 130 0.24 -11.26 14.55
C ILE A 130 0.93 -12.30 13.67
N CYS A 131 0.80 -12.22 12.34
CA CYS A 131 1.51 -13.13 11.43
C CYS A 131 3.01 -13.16 11.73
N HIS A 132 3.64 -11.98 11.80
CA HIS A 132 5.07 -11.85 12.00
C HIS A 132 5.51 -12.47 13.33
N ARG A 133 4.79 -12.18 14.43
CA ARG A 133 5.06 -12.75 15.75
C ARG A 133 4.81 -14.25 15.80
N LEU A 134 3.86 -14.79 15.04
CA LEU A 134 3.60 -16.22 14.98
C LEU A 134 4.64 -17.02 14.16
N MET A 135 5.51 -16.37 13.37
CA MET A 135 6.53 -17.05 12.56
C MET A 135 7.54 -17.82 13.40
N THR A 136 7.96 -17.27 14.55
CA THR A 136 8.92 -17.91 15.45
C THR A 136 8.25 -18.64 16.63
N ALA A 137 6.97 -18.36 16.88
CA ALA A 137 6.25 -18.84 18.07
C ALA A 137 6.29 -20.37 18.27
N GLY A 138 6.14 -21.13 17.18
CA GLY A 138 6.19 -22.59 17.23
C GLY A 138 7.58 -23.12 17.59
N PHE A 139 8.62 -22.54 16.97
CA PHE A 139 10.01 -22.86 17.27
C PHE A 139 10.38 -22.48 18.71
N ASP A 140 9.92 -21.33 19.19
CA ASP A 140 10.17 -20.87 20.56
C ASP A 140 9.56 -21.83 21.59
N ALA A 141 8.35 -22.32 21.34
CA ALA A 141 7.71 -23.32 22.19
C ALA A 141 8.49 -24.65 22.21
N GLU A 142 8.96 -25.13 21.05
CA GLU A 142 9.81 -26.33 20.94
C GLU A 142 11.13 -26.19 21.70
N LEU A 143 11.76 -25.02 21.62
CA LEU A 143 13.01 -24.75 22.31
C LEU A 143 12.84 -24.81 23.84
N LEU A 144 11.73 -24.28 24.36
CA LEU A 144 11.38 -24.36 25.77
C LEU A 144 11.12 -25.79 26.24
N MET A 145 10.37 -26.59 25.46
CA MET A 145 10.10 -28.00 25.78
C MET A 145 11.38 -28.85 25.84
N THR A 146 12.38 -28.52 25.03
CA THR A 146 13.67 -29.24 24.99
C THR A 146 14.68 -28.71 26.00
N LYS A 147 14.29 -27.80 26.90
CA LYS A 147 15.19 -27.08 27.84
C LYS A 147 16.42 -26.48 27.12
N ASN A 148 16.24 -26.02 25.88
CA ASN A 148 17.30 -25.51 25.01
C ASN A 148 18.40 -26.55 24.64
N GLN A 149 18.14 -27.86 24.78
CA GLN A 149 19.14 -28.92 24.52
C GLN A 149 19.12 -29.48 23.08
N GLY A 150 18.40 -28.83 22.16
CA GLY A 150 18.54 -29.05 20.71
C GLY A 150 18.03 -30.37 20.14
N LYS A 151 17.42 -31.26 20.95
CA LYS A 151 16.74 -32.47 20.46
C LYS A 151 15.32 -32.13 19.99
N ILE A 152 15.22 -31.64 18.75
CA ILE A 152 13.96 -31.19 18.13
C ILE A 152 12.89 -32.30 18.24
N PRO A 153 11.73 -32.06 18.90
CA PRO A 153 10.63 -33.00 18.92
C PRO A 153 10.13 -33.28 17.49
N ARG A 154 9.73 -34.52 17.18
CA ARG A 154 9.25 -34.89 15.83
C ARG A 154 7.91 -34.23 15.44
N SER A 155 7.20 -33.60 16.37
CA SER A 155 5.96 -32.88 16.13
C SER A 155 6.25 -31.40 15.91
N ARG A 156 6.09 -30.92 14.66
CA ARG A 156 6.29 -29.50 14.32
C ARG A 156 5.13 -28.67 14.84
N LEU A 157 5.31 -28.04 16.00
CA LEU A 157 4.39 -27.04 16.52
C LEU A 157 4.48 -25.79 15.65
N ASN A 158 3.40 -25.39 14.99
CA ASN A 158 3.43 -24.24 14.09
C ASN A 158 2.07 -23.53 13.98
N PHE A 159 2.09 -22.32 13.41
CA PHE A 159 0.95 -21.43 13.25
C PHE A 159 0.68 -21.07 11.78
N VAL A 160 1.23 -21.85 10.84
CA VAL A 160 1.27 -21.49 9.41
C VAL A 160 -0.14 -21.36 8.81
N GLU A 161 -1.10 -22.14 9.30
CA GLU A 161 -2.50 -22.10 8.86
C GLU A 161 -3.17 -20.72 9.06
N PHE A 162 -2.70 -19.92 10.03
CA PHE A 162 -3.30 -18.62 10.34
C PHE A 162 -2.80 -17.51 9.41
N PHE A 163 -1.67 -17.70 8.72
CA PHE A 163 -1.07 -16.66 7.89
C PHE A 163 -1.96 -16.28 6.71
N GLY A 164 -2.56 -17.28 6.04
CA GLY A 164 -3.50 -17.04 4.94
C GLY A 164 -4.73 -16.23 5.38
N PRO A 165 -5.51 -16.71 6.37
CA PRO A 165 -6.66 -15.98 6.91
C PRO A 165 -6.35 -14.56 7.39
N LEU A 166 -5.28 -14.37 8.16
CA LEU A 166 -4.89 -13.04 8.66
C LEU A 166 -4.53 -12.08 7.52
N ARG A 167 -3.73 -12.52 6.54
CA ARG A 167 -3.38 -11.70 5.37
C ARG A 167 -4.61 -11.37 4.53
N LYS A 168 -5.53 -12.33 4.36
CA LYS A 168 -6.78 -12.12 3.62
C LYS A 168 -7.69 -11.10 4.33
N LEU A 169 -7.79 -11.15 5.66
CA LEU A 169 -8.53 -10.16 6.45
C LEU A 169 -7.92 -8.77 6.30
N ALA A 170 -6.60 -8.65 6.45
CA ALA A 170 -5.89 -7.39 6.29
C ALA A 170 -6.13 -6.77 4.91
N ALA A 171 -5.86 -7.55 3.85
CA ALA A 171 -6.02 -7.11 2.47
C ALA A 171 -7.47 -6.71 2.15
N GLY A 172 -8.45 -7.49 2.62
CA GLY A 172 -9.87 -7.19 2.40
C GLY A 172 -10.30 -5.86 3.02
N VAL A 173 -9.83 -5.57 4.23
CA VAL A 173 -10.13 -4.31 4.92
C VAL A 173 -9.52 -3.11 4.19
N LEU A 174 -8.23 -3.19 3.83
CA LEU A 174 -7.56 -2.09 3.15
C LEU A 174 -8.12 -1.86 1.75
N GLU A 175 -8.40 -2.92 0.99
CA GLU A 175 -9.00 -2.82 -0.35
C GLU A 175 -10.40 -2.22 -0.30
N GLN A 176 -11.21 -2.53 0.72
CA GLN A 176 -12.52 -1.89 0.89
C GLN A 176 -12.39 -0.37 1.04
N HIS A 177 -11.40 0.11 1.80
CA HIS A 177 -11.13 1.54 1.94
C HIS A 177 -10.62 2.16 0.64
N LEU A 178 -9.69 1.50 -0.04
CA LEU A 178 -9.19 1.96 -1.34
C LEU A 178 -10.33 2.07 -2.36
N ALA A 179 -11.21 1.07 -2.45
CA ALA A 179 -12.38 1.07 -3.32
C ALA A 179 -13.36 2.21 -2.99
N ASN A 180 -13.60 2.47 -1.71
CA ASN A 180 -14.45 3.58 -1.28
C ASN A 180 -13.84 4.94 -1.64
N CYS A 181 -12.53 5.12 -1.45
CA CYS A 181 -11.83 6.35 -1.83
C CYS A 181 -11.90 6.58 -3.35
N ARG A 182 -11.61 5.56 -4.16
CA ARG A 182 -11.74 5.64 -5.63
C ARG A 182 -13.16 6.00 -6.05
N ARG A 183 -14.19 5.44 -5.40
CA ARG A 183 -15.59 5.78 -5.68
C ARG A 183 -15.90 7.24 -5.34
N GLN A 184 -15.52 7.70 -4.16
CA GLN A 184 -15.74 9.09 -3.73
C GLN A 184 -15.08 10.10 -4.67
N ILE A 185 -13.84 9.84 -5.09
CA ILE A 185 -13.12 10.69 -6.04
C ILE A 185 -13.81 10.67 -7.41
N SER A 186 -14.26 9.50 -7.87
CA SER A 186 -15.00 9.40 -9.13
C SER A 186 -16.30 10.21 -9.08
N THR A 187 -16.97 10.24 -7.93
CA THR A 187 -18.16 11.10 -7.73
C THR A 187 -17.80 12.58 -7.80
N ILE A 188 -16.66 13.00 -7.25
CA ILE A 188 -16.20 14.41 -7.36
C ILE A 188 -15.86 14.76 -8.81
N LEU A 189 -15.25 13.84 -9.54
CA LEU A 189 -14.86 13.98 -10.94
C LEU A 189 -15.99 13.63 -11.93
N SER A 190 -17.24 13.54 -11.47
CA SER A 190 -18.38 13.14 -12.30
C SER A 190 -18.85 14.21 -13.30
N ASP A 191 -18.30 15.43 -13.23
CA ASP A 191 -18.63 16.52 -14.15
C ASP A 191 -18.11 16.22 -15.56
N GLY A 192 -19.02 15.78 -16.43
CA GLY A 192 -18.73 15.50 -17.84
C GLY A 192 -18.24 16.72 -18.63
N ASP A 193 -18.52 17.94 -18.16
CA ASP A 193 -18.08 19.19 -18.78
C ASP A 193 -16.79 19.74 -18.16
N MET A 194 -16.13 18.98 -17.27
CA MET A 194 -14.86 19.40 -16.70
C MET A 194 -13.86 19.69 -17.83
N PHE A 195 -13.13 20.82 -17.73
CA PHE A 195 -12.21 21.33 -18.76
C PHE A 195 -12.83 21.97 -20.02
N VAL A 196 -14.14 22.20 -20.06
CA VAL A 196 -14.82 22.86 -21.19
C VAL A 196 -15.22 24.29 -20.83
N GLY A 197 -14.97 25.25 -21.72
CA GLY A 197 -15.40 26.64 -21.55
C GLY A 197 -14.70 27.34 -20.39
N LEU A 198 -13.44 27.03 -20.14
CA LEU A 198 -12.62 27.56 -19.06
C LEU A 198 -12.33 29.07 -19.19
N ARG A 199 -12.62 29.68 -20.34
CA ARG A 199 -12.62 31.15 -20.48
C ARG A 199 -13.64 31.81 -19.54
N GLU A 200 -14.75 31.12 -19.25
CA GLU A 200 -15.74 31.60 -18.29
C GLU A 200 -15.20 31.44 -16.87
N GLU A 201 -15.06 32.55 -16.15
CA GLU A 201 -14.50 32.56 -14.79
C GLU A 201 -15.22 31.58 -13.85
N ALA A 202 -16.54 31.44 -13.99
CA ALA A 202 -17.34 30.49 -13.22
C ALA A 202 -16.95 29.03 -13.49
N ARG A 203 -16.74 28.64 -14.75
CA ARG A 203 -16.32 27.28 -15.16
C ARG A 203 -14.88 26.99 -14.75
N HIS A 204 -13.99 27.95 -14.90
CA HIS A 204 -12.61 27.84 -14.42
C HIS A 204 -12.56 27.62 -12.90
N LYS A 205 -13.24 28.48 -12.13
CA LYS A 205 -13.32 28.35 -10.66
C LYS A 205 -13.94 27.02 -10.24
N LYS A 206 -14.97 26.54 -10.92
CA LYS A 206 -15.58 25.23 -10.66
C LYS A 206 -14.56 24.10 -10.85
N THR A 207 -13.87 24.07 -12.00
CA THR A 207 -12.87 23.03 -12.31
C THR A 207 -11.71 23.05 -11.31
N ALA A 208 -11.17 24.23 -11.01
CA ALA A 208 -10.11 24.39 -10.01
C ALA A 208 -10.56 23.93 -8.62
N LYS A 209 -11.79 24.27 -8.20
CA LYS A 209 -12.36 23.83 -6.93
C LYS A 209 -12.56 22.31 -6.88
N THR A 210 -12.95 21.68 -7.99
CA THR A 210 -13.07 20.21 -8.09
C THR A 210 -11.71 19.55 -7.88
N LEU A 211 -10.67 20.00 -8.59
CA LEU A 211 -9.30 19.47 -8.41
C LEU A 211 -8.78 19.70 -6.98
N LEU A 212 -9.03 20.87 -6.42
CA LEU A 212 -8.70 21.17 -5.01
C LEU A 212 -9.43 20.21 -4.05
N SER A 213 -10.70 19.91 -4.31
CA SER A 213 -11.48 18.98 -3.48
C SER A 213 -10.89 17.57 -3.52
N VAL A 214 -10.45 17.10 -4.69
CA VAL A 214 -9.75 15.81 -4.82
C VAL A 214 -8.43 15.83 -4.05
N LYS A 215 -7.63 16.90 -4.19
CA LYS A 215 -6.37 17.08 -3.45
C LYS A 215 -6.59 17.01 -1.94
N MET A 216 -7.54 17.78 -1.41
CA MET A 216 -7.83 17.83 0.02
C MET A 216 -8.27 16.46 0.56
N GLN A 217 -9.05 15.69 -0.21
CA GLN A 217 -9.41 14.33 0.18
C GLN A 217 -8.18 13.39 0.26
N LEU A 218 -7.28 13.47 -0.71
CA LEU A 218 -6.05 12.68 -0.71
C LEU A 218 -5.13 13.07 0.46
N GLU A 219 -5.00 14.36 0.76
CA GLU A 219 -4.22 14.88 1.90
C GLU A 219 -4.80 14.40 3.24
N GLN A 220 -6.13 14.39 3.38
CA GLN A 220 -6.79 13.90 4.59
C GLN A 220 -6.49 12.41 4.84
N ILE A 221 -6.62 11.58 3.80
CA ILE A 221 -6.31 10.14 3.89
C ILE A 221 -4.81 9.94 4.16
N ALA A 222 -3.96 10.68 3.45
CA ALA A 222 -2.52 10.59 3.57
C ALA A 222 -2.04 10.89 5.00
N THR A 223 -2.63 11.91 5.63
CA THR A 223 -2.32 12.28 7.02
C THR A 223 -2.54 11.11 7.97
N VAL A 224 -3.67 10.41 7.83
CA VAL A 224 -4.04 9.29 8.69
C VAL A 224 -3.17 8.06 8.42
N TRP A 225 -2.96 7.73 7.15
CA TRP A 225 -2.24 6.51 6.76
C TRP A 225 -0.73 6.60 6.97
N ARG A 226 -0.12 7.77 6.72
CA ARG A 226 1.31 7.98 6.96
C ARG A 226 1.69 7.85 8.43
N GLU A 227 0.75 8.19 9.33
CA GLU A 227 0.98 8.06 10.77
C GLU A 227 0.96 6.59 11.25
N VAL A 228 0.35 5.68 10.50
CA VAL A 228 0.01 4.33 10.97
C VAL A 228 0.71 3.23 10.16
N LEU A 229 0.66 3.29 8.84
CA LEU A 229 1.17 2.26 7.93
C LEU A 229 2.69 2.34 7.81
N THR A 230 3.29 1.27 7.31
CA THR A 230 4.68 1.28 6.85
C THR A 230 4.81 2.15 5.60
N ASP A 231 6.00 2.70 5.33
CA ASP A 231 6.26 3.52 4.15
C ASP A 231 5.94 2.79 2.83
N SER A 232 6.25 1.50 2.77
CA SER A 232 5.94 0.61 1.64
C SER A 232 4.43 0.52 1.38
N VAL A 233 3.65 0.15 2.39
CA VAL A 233 2.21 -0.04 2.28
C VAL A 233 1.50 1.28 2.06
N TYR A 234 1.96 2.37 2.69
CA TYR A 234 1.46 3.72 2.43
C TYR A 234 1.68 4.12 0.97
N ALA A 235 2.91 3.95 0.44
CA ALA A 235 3.23 4.30 -0.93
C ALA A 235 2.37 3.54 -1.94
N ASP A 236 2.19 2.23 -1.75
CA ASP A 236 1.36 1.40 -2.64
C ASP A 236 -0.12 1.78 -2.55
N SER A 237 -0.62 2.01 -1.33
CA SER A 237 -2.04 2.36 -1.09
C SER A 237 -2.39 3.74 -1.64
N MET A 238 -1.55 4.75 -1.35
CA MET A 238 -1.74 6.11 -1.86
C MET A 238 -1.51 6.16 -3.37
N GLY A 239 -0.50 5.45 -3.87
CA GLY A 239 -0.22 5.30 -5.29
C GLY A 239 -1.41 4.71 -6.05
N ASN A 240 -2.08 3.69 -5.49
CA ASN A 240 -3.29 3.13 -6.09
C ASN A 240 -4.39 4.19 -6.32
N ILE A 241 -4.66 5.02 -5.30
CA ILE A 241 -5.70 6.06 -5.39
C ILE A 241 -5.27 7.15 -6.37
N ILE A 242 -4.03 7.65 -6.28
CA ILE A 242 -3.50 8.68 -7.18
C ILE A 242 -3.52 8.18 -8.63
N SER A 243 -3.09 6.95 -8.88
CA SER A 243 -3.16 6.34 -10.21
C SER A 243 -4.59 6.33 -10.75
N HIS A 244 -5.58 6.00 -9.93
CA HIS A 244 -7.00 6.07 -10.32
C HIS A 244 -7.41 7.50 -10.69
N VAL A 245 -7.00 8.50 -9.92
CA VAL A 245 -7.28 9.93 -10.20
C VAL A 245 -6.67 10.34 -11.54
N LEU A 246 -5.39 10.04 -11.76
CA LEU A 246 -4.67 10.39 -12.98
C LEU A 246 -5.29 9.72 -14.21
N VAL A 247 -5.65 8.44 -14.11
CA VAL A 247 -6.35 7.73 -15.20
C VAL A 247 -7.72 8.34 -15.48
N THR A 248 -8.46 8.72 -14.44
CA THR A 248 -9.79 9.33 -14.58
C THR A 248 -9.69 10.70 -15.26
N LEU A 249 -8.79 11.58 -14.79
CA LEU A 249 -8.55 12.89 -15.39
C LEU A 249 -8.07 12.76 -16.85
N ALA A 250 -7.14 11.85 -17.12
CA ALA A 250 -6.68 11.54 -18.47
C ALA A 250 -7.84 11.14 -19.39
N SER A 251 -8.76 10.29 -18.88
CA SER A 251 -9.94 9.86 -19.64
C SER A 251 -10.87 11.02 -19.95
N ILE A 252 -11.10 11.93 -18.99
CA ILE A 252 -11.96 13.11 -19.18
C ILE A 252 -11.41 14.01 -20.29
N VAL A 253 -10.10 14.26 -20.31
CA VAL A 253 -9.46 15.10 -21.34
C VAL A 253 -9.53 14.42 -22.71
N VAL A 254 -9.19 13.13 -22.78
CA VAL A 254 -9.17 12.39 -24.06
C VAL A 254 -10.57 12.16 -24.63
N SER A 255 -11.61 12.16 -23.80
CA SER A 255 -12.99 11.99 -24.26
C SER A 255 -13.61 13.24 -24.89
N LYS A 256 -12.94 14.41 -24.83
CA LYS A 256 -13.47 15.64 -25.41
C LYS A 256 -13.40 15.61 -26.94
N GLU A 257 -14.47 16.05 -27.58
CA GLU A 257 -14.55 16.12 -29.04
C GLU A 257 -13.85 17.35 -29.61
N ASP A 258 -13.91 18.47 -28.89
CA ASP A 258 -13.28 19.75 -29.25
C ASP A 258 -12.72 20.42 -27.97
N ILE A 259 -11.51 20.94 -28.07
CA ILE A 259 -10.80 21.66 -27.00
C ILE A 259 -10.25 22.94 -27.63
N THR A 260 -10.80 24.08 -27.21
CA THR A 260 -10.31 25.37 -27.69
C THR A 260 -8.86 25.61 -27.25
N SER A 261 -8.11 26.44 -27.99
CA SER A 261 -6.71 26.74 -27.63
C SER A 261 -6.54 27.31 -26.23
N HIS A 262 -7.53 28.08 -25.77
CA HIS A 262 -7.53 28.64 -24.41
C HIS A 262 -7.86 27.59 -23.34
N ASP A 263 -8.86 26.74 -23.60
CA ASP A 263 -9.18 25.63 -22.70
C ASP A 263 -8.01 24.67 -22.58
N ALA A 264 -7.26 24.44 -23.67
CA ALA A 264 -6.06 23.62 -23.67
C ALA A 264 -4.98 24.18 -22.74
N GLU A 265 -4.64 25.47 -22.86
CA GLU A 265 -3.63 26.13 -22.00
C GLU A 265 -4.01 26.07 -20.51
N LEU A 266 -5.26 26.39 -20.19
CA LEU A 266 -5.75 26.35 -18.81
C LEU A 266 -5.82 24.92 -18.27
N THR A 267 -6.25 23.96 -19.08
CA THR A 267 -6.26 22.53 -18.71
C THR A 267 -4.86 22.01 -18.42
N ALA A 268 -3.88 22.32 -19.28
CA ALA A 268 -2.49 21.96 -19.07
C ALA A 268 -1.94 22.55 -17.76
N THR A 269 -2.24 23.83 -17.49
CA THR A 269 -1.81 24.51 -16.27
C THR A 269 -2.41 23.86 -15.01
N LEU A 270 -3.72 23.61 -15.01
CA LEU A 270 -4.43 22.99 -13.89
C LEU A 270 -3.94 21.57 -13.61
N LEU A 271 -3.75 20.76 -14.66
CA LEU A 271 -3.26 19.39 -14.54
C LEU A 271 -1.79 19.33 -14.12
N GLN A 272 -0.96 20.24 -14.62
CA GLN A 272 0.45 20.32 -14.22
C GLN A 272 0.58 20.70 -12.74
N GLN A 273 -0.20 21.67 -12.26
CA GLN A 273 -0.24 22.03 -10.84
C GLN A 273 -0.71 20.85 -9.99
N PHE A 274 -1.79 20.18 -10.41
CA PHE A 274 -2.30 19.00 -9.71
C PHE A 274 -1.25 17.88 -9.64
N LEU A 275 -0.53 17.63 -10.73
CA LEU A 275 0.52 16.62 -10.78
C LEU A 275 1.68 16.92 -9.82
N THR A 276 2.12 18.18 -9.75
CA THR A 276 3.13 18.64 -8.79
C THR A 276 2.66 18.45 -7.34
N ASP A 277 1.38 18.70 -7.07
CA ASP A 277 0.81 18.45 -5.74
C ASP A 277 0.84 16.95 -5.38
N MET A 278 0.54 16.06 -6.33
CA MET A 278 0.63 14.61 -6.13
C MET A 278 2.06 14.12 -5.92
N GLU A 279 3.04 14.70 -6.64
CA GLU A 279 4.46 14.45 -6.39
C GLU A 279 4.85 14.81 -4.96
N SER A 280 4.42 15.98 -4.47
CA SER A 280 4.66 16.40 -3.09
C SER A 280 4.01 15.48 -2.06
N LEU A 281 2.78 15.02 -2.32
CA LEU A 281 2.07 14.08 -1.46
C LEU A 281 2.79 12.72 -1.36
N MET A 282 3.47 12.30 -2.43
CA MET A 282 4.20 11.04 -2.54
C MET A 282 5.68 11.13 -2.15
N LYS A 283 6.10 12.21 -1.48
CA LYS A 283 7.43 12.31 -0.89
C LYS A 283 7.50 11.51 0.40
N ILE A 284 8.39 10.52 0.41
CA ILE A 284 8.72 9.71 1.59
C ILE A 284 10.23 9.79 1.78
N GLN A 285 10.68 10.16 2.98
CA GLN A 285 12.10 10.26 3.32
C GLN A 285 12.93 11.11 2.34
N GLY A 286 12.32 12.16 1.75
CA GLY A 286 12.97 13.05 0.79
C GLY A 286 12.91 12.62 -0.68
N TYR A 287 12.45 11.40 -0.98
CA TYR A 287 12.32 10.89 -2.35
C TYR A 287 10.87 10.84 -2.81
N THR A 288 10.63 11.22 -4.07
CA THR A 288 9.31 11.14 -4.69
C THR A 288 9.08 9.75 -5.28
N LEU A 289 8.18 8.96 -4.69
CA LEU A 289 7.93 7.59 -5.13
C LEU A 289 6.90 7.44 -6.26
N ILE A 290 6.23 8.53 -6.67
CA ILE A 290 5.15 8.48 -7.67
C ILE A 290 5.58 7.85 -9.00
N HIS A 291 6.84 8.03 -9.40
CA HIS A 291 7.40 7.47 -10.63
C HIS A 291 7.46 5.94 -10.60
N ARG A 292 7.61 5.35 -9.41
CA ARG A 292 7.68 3.91 -9.21
C ARG A 292 6.28 3.31 -9.03
N VAL A 293 5.48 3.88 -8.12
CA VAL A 293 4.18 3.27 -7.75
C VAL A 293 3.05 3.60 -8.74
N CYS A 294 3.15 4.73 -9.44
CA CYS A 294 2.13 5.20 -10.39
C CYS A 294 2.64 5.25 -11.83
N GLU A 295 3.78 4.63 -12.14
CA GLU A 295 4.57 4.78 -13.39
C GLU A 295 3.70 5.03 -14.63
N LYS A 296 2.86 4.06 -15.01
CA LYS A 296 2.01 4.13 -16.20
C LYS A 296 1.08 5.35 -16.21
N SER A 297 0.34 5.55 -15.12
CA SER A 297 -0.64 6.65 -14.99
C SER A 297 0.02 8.02 -14.94
N TYR A 298 1.18 8.12 -14.28
CA TYR A 298 1.95 9.33 -14.11
C TYR A 298 2.55 9.80 -15.44
N TYR A 299 3.28 8.92 -16.13
CA TYR A 299 3.88 9.27 -17.43
C TYR A 299 2.81 9.48 -18.50
N LYS A 300 1.72 8.69 -18.50
CA LYS A 300 0.56 8.96 -19.37
C LYS A 300 -0.02 10.36 -19.16
N MET A 301 -0.19 10.81 -17.91
CA MET A 301 -0.67 12.17 -17.62
C MET A 301 0.31 13.23 -18.13
N LYS A 302 1.63 13.04 -17.92
CA LYS A 302 2.65 13.96 -18.46
C LYS A 302 2.59 14.08 -19.97
N GLU A 303 2.44 12.96 -20.68
CA GLU A 303 2.31 12.96 -22.13
C GLU A 303 1.00 13.60 -22.60
N ILE A 304 -0.11 13.43 -21.88
CA ILE A 304 -1.36 14.14 -22.16
C ILE A 304 -1.21 15.66 -21.96
N ILE A 305 -0.59 16.10 -20.86
CA ILE A 305 -0.30 17.52 -20.61
C ILE A 305 0.57 18.08 -21.74
N PHE A 306 1.58 17.33 -22.19
CA PHE A 306 2.40 17.70 -23.34
C PHE A 306 1.58 17.83 -24.62
N CYS A 307 0.68 16.89 -24.92
CA CYS A 307 -0.18 16.98 -26.10
C CYS A 307 -1.10 18.19 -26.05
N VAL A 308 -1.75 18.44 -24.91
CA VAL A 308 -2.69 19.56 -24.74
C VAL A 308 -1.98 20.91 -24.89
N ASN A 309 -0.74 21.04 -24.40
CA ASN A 309 0.03 22.28 -24.51
C ASN A 309 0.92 22.35 -25.78
N GLY A 310 0.88 21.33 -26.63
CA GLY A 310 1.81 21.12 -27.73
C GLY A 310 1.28 21.60 -29.07
N SER A 311 2.18 21.88 -30.00
CA SER A 311 1.84 22.01 -31.42
C SER A 311 1.64 20.63 -32.07
N ILE A 312 0.91 20.59 -33.19
CA ILE A 312 0.75 19.34 -33.94
C ILE A 312 2.09 18.74 -34.41
N GLN A 313 3.09 19.59 -34.68
CA GLN A 313 4.43 19.16 -35.05
C GLN A 313 5.13 18.47 -33.89
N SER A 314 5.15 19.13 -32.72
CA SER A 314 5.80 18.58 -31.53
C SER A 314 5.16 17.26 -31.08
N ILE A 315 3.86 17.08 -31.29
CA ILE A 315 3.17 15.80 -31.04
C ILE A 315 3.63 14.74 -32.03
N SER A 316 3.70 15.07 -33.33
CA SER A 316 4.20 14.16 -34.37
C SER A 316 5.65 13.73 -34.10
N ASP A 317 6.51 14.69 -33.75
CA ASP A 317 7.94 14.44 -33.49
C ASP A 317 8.12 13.55 -32.25
N ARG A 318 7.34 13.78 -31.18
CA ARG A 318 7.38 12.97 -29.96
C ARG A 318 6.71 11.60 -30.11
N TRP A 319 5.81 11.45 -31.07
CA TRP A 319 5.26 10.15 -31.49
C TRP A 319 6.31 9.31 -32.22
N CYS A 320 7.09 9.93 -33.12
CA CYS A 320 8.19 9.32 -33.87
C CYS A 320 7.82 7.95 -34.46
N GLU A 321 6.77 7.91 -35.30
CA GLU A 321 6.27 6.67 -35.96
C GLU A 321 6.00 5.52 -34.98
N GLY A 322 5.52 5.82 -33.78
CA GLY A 322 5.21 4.81 -32.75
C GLY A 322 6.41 4.35 -31.94
N LYS A 323 7.60 4.93 -32.13
CA LYS A 323 8.84 4.60 -31.41
C LYS A 323 9.25 5.68 -30.39
N GLY A 324 8.54 6.80 -30.37
CA GLY A 324 8.87 7.93 -29.51
C GLY A 324 8.33 7.82 -28.07
N PRO A 325 8.74 8.73 -27.17
CA PRO A 325 8.31 8.74 -25.78
C PRO A 325 6.79 8.79 -25.59
N LEU A 326 6.07 9.43 -26.51
CA LEU A 326 4.60 9.50 -26.47
C LEU A 326 3.96 8.12 -26.67
N ALA A 327 4.48 7.33 -27.60
CA ALA A 327 3.96 6.00 -27.93
C ALA A 327 4.19 4.97 -26.82
N GLN A 328 5.17 5.20 -25.95
CA GLN A 328 5.44 4.35 -24.79
C GLN A 328 4.29 4.38 -23.76
N TRP A 329 3.62 5.53 -23.60
CA TRP A 329 2.66 5.76 -22.51
C TRP A 329 1.23 6.02 -22.96
N VAL A 330 1.04 6.44 -24.22
CA VAL A 330 -0.27 6.79 -24.79
C VAL A 330 -0.50 5.96 -26.05
N SER A 331 -1.61 5.23 -26.09
CA SER A 331 -2.03 4.46 -27.26
C SER A 331 -2.34 5.37 -28.45
N ALA A 332 -2.11 4.87 -29.67
CA ALA A 332 -2.41 5.55 -30.92
C ALA A 332 -3.84 6.13 -30.97
N ASP A 333 -4.86 5.38 -30.52
CA ASP A 333 -6.26 5.88 -30.50
C ASP A 333 -6.43 7.15 -29.67
N HIS A 334 -5.87 7.18 -28.45
CA HIS A 334 -5.90 8.37 -27.59
C HIS A 334 -5.15 9.56 -28.22
N VAL A 335 -4.00 9.34 -28.86
CA VAL A 335 -3.27 10.42 -29.55
C VAL A 335 -4.10 10.97 -30.71
N ARG A 336 -4.73 10.09 -31.51
CA ARG A 336 -5.61 10.49 -32.61
C ARG A 336 -6.81 11.30 -32.13
N ARG A 337 -7.43 10.91 -31.00
CA ARG A 337 -8.53 11.66 -30.37
C ARG A 337 -8.07 13.04 -29.93
N LEU A 338 -6.94 13.15 -29.22
CA LEU A 338 -6.40 14.43 -28.79
C LEU A 338 -6.09 15.35 -29.98
N ILE A 339 -5.47 14.84 -31.05
CA ILE A 339 -5.21 15.65 -32.25
C ILE A 339 -6.49 16.16 -32.90
N ARG A 340 -7.54 15.33 -32.96
CA ARG A 340 -8.84 15.76 -33.49
C ARG A 340 -9.50 16.82 -32.62
N ALA A 341 -9.36 16.71 -31.30
CA ALA A 341 -9.94 17.65 -30.35
C ALA A 341 -9.20 18.99 -30.28
N LEU A 342 -7.87 18.98 -30.42
CA LEU A 342 -7.04 20.18 -30.26
C LEU A 342 -6.84 20.98 -31.56
N PHE A 343 -6.97 20.36 -32.73
CA PHE A 343 -6.63 20.98 -34.02
C PHE A 343 -7.77 20.92 -35.03
N GLN A 344 -8.00 22.06 -35.68
CA GLN A 344 -8.93 22.18 -36.80
C GLN A 344 -8.61 21.21 -37.93
N ASN A 345 -9.64 20.82 -38.67
CA ASN A 345 -9.51 19.91 -39.80
C ASN A 345 -8.76 20.59 -40.96
N THR A 346 -7.48 20.22 -41.12
CA THR A 346 -6.57 20.76 -42.14
C THR A 346 -5.79 19.62 -42.78
N ASP A 347 -5.22 19.83 -43.96
CA ASP A 347 -4.38 18.82 -44.64
C ASP A 347 -3.19 18.41 -43.78
N ARG A 348 -2.62 19.35 -43.02
CA ARG A 348 -1.56 19.08 -42.05
C ARG A 348 -2.03 18.12 -40.95
N ARG A 349 -3.25 18.30 -40.44
CA ARG A 349 -3.84 17.37 -39.45
C ARG A 349 -4.05 15.99 -40.05
N ALA A 350 -4.58 15.91 -41.27
CA ALA A 350 -4.79 14.64 -41.96
C ALA A 350 -3.47 13.89 -42.19
N ALA A 351 -2.42 14.58 -42.61
CA ALA A 351 -1.09 14.03 -42.82
C ALA A 351 -0.52 13.43 -41.52
N VAL A 352 -0.54 14.17 -40.40
CA VAL A 352 -0.03 13.67 -39.11
C VAL A 352 -0.87 12.49 -38.61
N LEU A 353 -2.20 12.54 -38.74
CA LEU A 353 -3.07 11.42 -38.36
C LEU A 353 -2.80 10.16 -39.17
N SER A 354 -2.32 10.26 -40.42
CA SER A 354 -1.95 9.07 -41.21
C SER A 354 -0.71 8.34 -40.67
N LEU A 355 0.15 9.04 -39.91
CA LEU A 355 1.38 8.50 -39.32
C LEU A 355 1.17 7.83 -37.95
N ILE A 356 0.01 8.03 -37.34
CA ILE A 356 -0.32 7.51 -36.00
C ILE A 356 -1.21 6.28 -36.15
N HIS A 357 -0.57 5.11 -36.10
CA HIS A 357 -1.17 3.78 -36.24
C HIS A 357 -1.08 2.96 -34.95
#